data_AF-A0A3B9IF35-F1
#
_entry.id   AF-A0A3B9IF35-F1
#
_cell.length_a   1.000
_cell.length_b   1.000
_cell.length_c   1.000
_cell.angle_alpha   90.00
_cell.angle_beta   90.00
_cell.angle_gamma   90.00
#
_symmetry.space_group_name_H-M   'P 1'
#
loop_
_entity.id
_entity.type
_entity.pdbx_description
1 polymer ?
#
loop_
_entity_poly.entity_id
_entity_poly.type
_entity_poly.pdbx_seq_one_letter_code
_entity_poly.pdbx_strand_id
1 'polypeptide(L)'
;MKDYLDIAMFLVLVGALLMGFPVAFTLGGVSIIFAFIGNALGVFDLSFLSFLPQRIFGTMTNETLVAVPLFVFMGVVLERSKVAEELLETMGLLFGRLRGGLGISVSVVGALLAASTGIVGATVVTMGLIALPTMLKRGYDPRLATGGIAAAGTLGQIIPPSIVLVLLGDVMGSAYQQAQLKMGIFSPDTVSVGDLFAGALIPGLMLVG
;
A
#
# COMPACT_ATOMS: atom_id res chain seq x y z
N MET A 1 16.81 -16.93 -26.66
CA MET A 1 16.74 -15.50 -27.06
C MET A 1 15.63 -14.76 -26.33
N LYS A 2 14.45 -15.38 -26.13
CA LYS A 2 13.34 -14.81 -25.33
C LYS A 2 13.76 -14.47 -23.89
N ASP A 3 14.43 -15.41 -23.21
CA ASP A 3 14.83 -15.21 -21.79
C ASP A 3 15.80 -14.03 -21.58
N TYR A 4 16.66 -13.73 -22.55
CA TYR A 4 17.57 -12.58 -22.47
C TYR A 4 16.84 -11.24 -22.62
N LEU A 5 15.75 -11.21 -23.41
CA LEU A 5 14.94 -10.02 -23.61
C LEU A 5 14.13 -9.70 -22.35
N ASP A 6 13.60 -10.72 -21.68
CA ASP A 6 12.85 -10.57 -20.42
C ASP A 6 13.74 -10.03 -19.30
N ILE A 7 14.96 -10.57 -19.16
CA ILE A 7 15.94 -10.09 -18.18
C ILE A 7 16.36 -8.65 -18.51
N ALA A 8 16.61 -8.33 -19.79
CA ALA A 8 16.95 -6.98 -20.21
C ALA A 8 15.81 -5.99 -19.92
N MET A 9 14.55 -6.37 -20.17
CA MET A 9 13.38 -5.57 -19.85
C MET A 9 13.31 -5.26 -18.36
N PHE A 10 13.52 -6.28 -17.52
CA PHE A 10 13.52 -6.13 -16.07
C PHE A 10 14.63 -5.18 -15.59
N LEU A 11 15.86 -5.33 -16.09
CA LEU A 11 16.98 -4.46 -15.71
C LEU A 11 16.76 -3.01 -16.13
N VAL A 12 16.25 -2.77 -17.34
CA VAL A 12 15.92 -1.42 -17.83
C VAL A 12 14.80 -0.80 -16.99
N LEU A 13 13.78 -1.58 -16.65
CA LEU A 13 12.68 -1.14 -15.79
C LEU A 13 13.18 -0.72 -14.41
N VAL A 14 14.04 -1.54 -13.77
CA VAL A 14 14.64 -1.20 -12.47
C VAL A 14 15.50 0.06 -12.59
N GLY A 15 16.36 0.15 -13.62
CA GLY A 15 17.19 1.34 -13.85
C GLY A 15 16.36 2.61 -14.05
N ALA A 16 15.26 2.53 -14.81
CA ALA A 16 14.34 3.65 -15.03
C ALA A 16 13.60 4.08 -13.76
N LEU A 17 13.19 3.13 -12.92
CA LEU A 17 12.59 3.42 -11.61
C LEU A 17 13.58 4.13 -10.67
N LEU A 18 14.85 3.72 -10.67
CA LEU A 18 15.89 4.36 -9.87
C LEU A 18 16.21 5.80 -10.30
N MET A 19 15.93 6.17 -11.55
CA MET A 19 16.03 7.56 -12.01
C MET A 19 14.92 8.48 -11.46
N GLY A 20 13.93 7.94 -10.75
CA GLY A 20 12.89 8.72 -10.09
C GLY A 20 11.76 9.19 -11.00
N PHE A 21 11.64 8.63 -12.22
CA PHE A 21 10.48 8.88 -13.07
C PHE A 21 9.20 8.28 -12.46
N PRO A 22 8.01 8.88 -12.69
CA PRO A 22 6.77 8.34 -12.14
C PRO A 22 6.49 6.92 -12.63
N VAL A 23 6.17 6.04 -11.68
CA VAL A 23 6.06 4.58 -11.87
C VAL A 23 5.13 4.18 -13.03
N ALA A 24 4.01 4.88 -13.20
CA ALA A 24 3.05 4.58 -14.26
C ALA A 24 3.67 4.75 -15.66
N PHE A 25 4.44 5.82 -15.88
CA PHE A 25 5.08 6.09 -17.15
C PHE A 25 6.27 5.17 -17.41
N THR A 26 7.03 4.82 -16.37
CA THR A 26 8.15 3.87 -16.52
C THR A 26 7.64 2.48 -16.87
N LEU A 27 6.61 1.97 -16.18
CA LEU A 27 6.03 0.65 -16.46
C LEU A 27 5.44 0.60 -17.87
N GLY A 28 4.61 1.58 -18.25
CA GLY A 28 4.00 1.63 -19.58
C GLY A 28 5.02 1.84 -20.70
N GLY A 29 5.93 2.81 -20.52
CA GLY A 29 6.94 3.17 -21.51
C GLY A 29 7.92 2.04 -21.78
N VAL A 30 8.48 1.43 -20.74
CA VAL A 30 9.41 0.30 -20.90
C VAL A 30 8.70 -0.90 -21.54
N SER A 31 7.46 -1.19 -21.15
CA SER A 31 6.66 -2.28 -21.76
C SER A 31 6.43 -2.06 -23.26
N ILE A 32 6.09 -0.83 -23.67
CA ILE A 32 5.86 -0.51 -25.09
C ILE A 32 7.16 -0.56 -25.89
N ILE A 33 8.26 0.00 -25.36
CA ILE A 33 9.58 -0.03 -26.02
C ILE A 33 10.02 -1.49 -26.26
N PHE A 34 9.91 -2.34 -25.24
CA PHE A 34 10.26 -3.75 -25.37
C PHE A 34 9.28 -4.53 -26.25
N ALA A 35 8.02 -4.14 -26.36
CA ALA A 35 7.09 -4.72 -27.33
C ALA A 35 7.54 -4.45 -28.79
N PHE A 36 8.00 -3.24 -29.10
CA PHE A 36 8.55 -2.91 -30.42
C PHE A 36 9.86 -3.64 -30.72
N ILE A 37 10.78 -3.70 -29.74
CA ILE A 37 12.03 -4.46 -29.86
C ILE A 37 11.75 -5.95 -30.04
N GLY A 38 10.81 -6.51 -29.26
CA GLY A 38 10.39 -7.90 -29.34
C GLY A 38 9.81 -8.27 -30.70
N ASN A 39 9.06 -7.36 -31.33
CA ASN A 39 8.57 -7.54 -32.69
C ASN A 39 9.66 -7.47 -33.75
N ALA A 40 10.60 -6.52 -33.63
CA ALA A 40 11.74 -6.43 -34.55
C ALA A 40 12.60 -7.71 -34.51
N LEU A 41 12.68 -8.37 -33.35
CA LEU A 41 13.39 -9.64 -33.15
C LEU A 41 12.54 -10.89 -33.45
N GLY A 42 11.27 -10.74 -33.85
CA GLY A 42 10.35 -11.85 -34.13
C GLY A 42 9.93 -12.67 -32.90
N VAL A 43 10.13 -12.14 -31.69
CA VAL A 43 9.85 -12.79 -30.40
C VAL A 43 8.45 -12.47 -29.88
N PHE A 44 7.91 -11.31 -30.23
CA PHE A 44 6.63 -10.76 -29.74
C PHE A 44 5.78 -10.24 -30.90
N ASP A 45 4.47 -10.51 -30.88
CA ASP A 45 3.53 -10.04 -31.90
C ASP A 45 2.81 -8.76 -31.43
N LEU A 46 2.88 -7.68 -32.22
CA LEU A 46 2.18 -6.43 -31.92
C LEU A 46 0.67 -6.59 -31.78
N SER A 47 0.08 -7.65 -32.35
CA SER A 47 -1.33 -7.97 -32.19
C SER A 47 -1.73 -8.10 -30.72
N PHE A 48 -0.81 -8.49 -29.82
CA PHE A 48 -1.09 -8.54 -28.39
C PHE A 48 -1.39 -7.16 -27.77
N LEU A 49 -0.88 -6.06 -28.36
CA LEU A 49 -1.19 -4.71 -27.90
C LEU A 49 -2.66 -4.33 -28.15
N SER A 50 -3.32 -4.94 -29.14
CA SER A 50 -4.75 -4.71 -29.41
C SER A 50 -5.66 -5.15 -28.26
N PHE A 51 -5.19 -6.05 -27.39
CA PHE A 51 -5.91 -6.47 -26.19
C PHE A 51 -5.71 -5.54 -24.99
N LEU A 52 -4.82 -4.54 -25.09
CA LEU A 52 -4.58 -3.59 -23.99
C LEU A 52 -5.85 -2.85 -23.55
N PRO A 53 -6.70 -2.31 -24.44
CA PRO A 53 -7.94 -1.66 -24.03
C PRO A 53 -8.85 -2.59 -23.23
N GLN A 54 -8.99 -3.85 -23.68
CA GLN A 54 -9.80 -4.84 -22.98
C GLN A 54 -9.23 -5.17 -21.60
N ARG A 55 -7.91 -5.26 -21.46
CA ARG A 55 -7.24 -5.46 -20.16
C ARG A 55 -7.44 -4.28 -19.23
N ILE A 56 -7.26 -3.05 -19.72
CA ILE A 56 -7.46 -1.82 -18.94
C ILE A 56 -8.92 -1.74 -18.47
N PHE A 57 -9.87 -1.98 -19.37
CA PHE A 57 -11.28 -1.98 -19.03
C PHE A 57 -11.62 -3.06 -17.99
N GLY A 58 -11.08 -4.27 -18.16
CA GLY A 58 -11.24 -5.35 -17.18
C GLY A 58 -10.72 -5.00 -15.79
N THR A 59 -9.58 -4.28 -15.70
CA THR A 59 -9.06 -3.76 -14.42
C THR A 59 -9.96 -2.65 -13.85
N MET A 60 -10.48 -1.75 -14.69
CA MET A 60 -11.40 -0.68 -14.24
C MET A 60 -12.72 -1.22 -13.70
N THR A 61 -13.21 -2.35 -14.23
CA THR A 61 -14.44 -3.00 -13.77
C THR A 61 -14.22 -4.02 -12.65
N ASN A 62 -12.99 -4.17 -12.14
CA ASN A 62 -12.71 -5.10 -11.05
C ASN A 62 -13.36 -4.59 -9.74
N GLU A 63 -14.37 -5.30 -9.26
CA GLU A 63 -15.13 -4.96 -8.06
C GLU A 63 -14.24 -4.86 -6.81
N THR A 64 -13.16 -5.63 -6.72
CA THR A 64 -12.19 -5.56 -5.62
C THR A 64 -11.46 -4.22 -5.62
N LEU A 65 -11.13 -3.69 -6.81
CA LEU A 65 -10.41 -2.43 -6.95
C LEU A 65 -11.30 -1.20 -6.74
N VAL A 66 -12.64 -1.35 -6.84
CA VAL A 66 -13.61 -0.30 -6.46
C VAL A 66 -13.47 0.07 -4.97
N ALA A 67 -13.00 -0.86 -4.13
CA ALA A 67 -12.71 -0.58 -2.74
C ALA A 67 -11.62 0.50 -2.58
N VAL A 68 -10.65 0.60 -3.49
CA VAL A 68 -9.51 1.54 -3.37
C VAL A 68 -9.97 3.01 -3.34
N PRO A 69 -10.75 3.51 -4.31
CA PRO A 69 -11.30 4.87 -4.23
C PRO A 69 -12.17 5.13 -2.99
N LEU A 70 -12.97 4.14 -2.56
CA LEU A 70 -13.83 4.27 -1.38
C LEU A 70 -13.00 4.38 -0.09
N PHE A 71 -11.91 3.62 0.03
CA PHE A 71 -10.96 3.73 1.14
C PHE A 71 -10.24 5.06 1.15
N VAL A 72 -9.77 5.53 -0.01
CA VAL A 72 -9.16 6.86 -0.14
C VAL A 72 -10.18 7.95 0.27
N PHE A 73 -11.43 7.85 -0.18
CA PHE A 73 -12.49 8.78 0.20
C PHE A 73 -12.72 8.79 1.72
N MET A 74 -12.85 7.62 2.35
CA MET A 74 -12.97 7.50 3.80
C MET A 74 -11.79 8.14 4.53
N GLY A 75 -10.56 7.86 4.10
CA GLY A 75 -9.35 8.44 4.69
C GLY A 75 -9.34 9.97 4.61
N VAL A 76 -9.69 10.53 3.44
CA VAL A 76 -9.80 11.98 3.25
C VAL A 76 -10.91 12.58 4.11
N VAL A 77 -12.06 11.92 4.24
CA VAL A 77 -13.16 12.40 5.10
C VAL A 77 -12.74 12.43 6.58
N LEU A 78 -12.05 11.39 7.06
CA LEU A 78 -11.55 11.32 8.44
C LEU A 78 -10.45 12.35 8.72
N GLU A 79 -9.60 12.63 7.75
CA GLU A 79 -8.58 13.68 7.86
C GLU A 79 -9.22 15.08 7.87
N ARG A 80 -10.16 15.34 6.96
CA ARG A 80 -10.83 16.65 6.82
C ARG A 80 -11.80 16.96 7.96
N SER A 81 -12.34 15.95 8.63
CA SER A 81 -13.25 16.11 9.78
C SER A 81 -12.52 16.45 11.09
N LYS A 82 -11.18 16.48 11.10
CA LYS A 82 -10.34 16.71 12.30
C LYS A 82 -10.50 15.68 13.43
N VAL A 83 -11.20 14.58 13.18
CA VAL A 83 -11.32 13.47 14.14
C VAL A 83 -9.95 12.94 14.57
N ALA A 84 -8.98 12.97 13.65
CA ALA A 84 -7.58 12.63 13.91
C ALA A 84 -6.93 13.46 15.05
N GLU A 85 -7.18 14.77 15.04
CA GLU A 85 -6.61 15.71 16.01
C GLU A 85 -7.27 15.52 17.38
N GLU A 86 -8.61 15.43 17.41
CA GLU A 86 -9.38 15.18 18.64
C GLU A 86 -9.04 13.84 19.29
N LEU A 87 -8.82 12.79 18.50
CA LEU A 87 -8.39 11.48 19.02
C LEU A 87 -7.01 11.56 19.65
N LEU A 88 -6.07 12.29 19.03
CA LEU A 88 -4.72 12.45 19.58
C LEU A 88 -4.73 13.21 20.90
N GLU A 89 -5.50 14.30 21.00
CA GLU A 89 -5.65 15.06 22.24
C GLU A 89 -6.31 14.23 23.34
N THR A 90 -7.41 13.54 23.01
CA THR A 90 -8.16 12.70 23.96
C THR A 90 -7.30 11.55 24.46
N MET A 91 -6.55 10.87 23.59
CA MET A 91 -5.62 9.81 23.99
C MET A 91 -4.44 10.36 24.80
N GLY A 92 -3.97 11.56 24.48
CA GLY A 92 -2.94 12.24 25.25
C GLY A 92 -3.40 12.59 26.67
N LEU A 93 -4.69 12.86 26.88
CA LEU A 93 -5.31 13.04 28.20
C LEU A 93 -5.50 11.69 28.91
N LEU A 94 -6.00 10.67 28.19
CA LEU A 94 -6.24 9.33 28.72
C LEU A 94 -4.95 8.70 29.27
N PHE A 95 -3.86 8.75 28.50
CA PHE A 95 -2.57 8.21 28.88
C PHE A 95 -1.66 9.23 29.60
N GLY A 96 -2.12 10.46 29.84
CA GLY A 96 -1.29 11.54 30.42
C GLY A 96 -0.73 11.25 31.82
N ARG A 97 -1.33 10.32 32.56
CA ARG A 97 -0.87 9.89 33.90
C ARG A 97 0.26 8.84 33.83
N LEU A 98 0.50 8.23 32.68
CA LEU A 98 1.53 7.21 32.47
C LEU A 98 2.84 7.88 32.01
N ARG A 99 3.96 7.42 32.57
CA ARG A 99 5.29 7.79 32.07
C ARG A 99 5.42 7.28 30.63
N GLY A 100 5.62 8.18 29.68
CA GLY A 100 5.66 7.82 28.26
C GLY A 100 4.29 7.82 27.56
N GLY A 101 3.21 8.20 28.25
CA GLY A 101 1.84 8.09 27.75
C GLY A 101 1.57 8.77 26.41
N LEU A 102 2.24 9.90 26.13
CA LEU A 102 2.10 10.58 24.84
C LEU A 102 2.67 9.76 23.67
N GLY A 103 3.73 8.98 23.89
CA GLY A 103 4.28 8.07 22.88
C GLY A 103 3.31 6.93 22.57
N ILE A 104 2.66 6.38 23.61
CA ILE A 104 1.61 5.37 23.46
C ILE A 104 0.42 5.94 22.70
N SER A 105 0.00 7.17 23.02
CA SER A 105 -1.06 7.87 22.28
C SER A 105 -0.72 8.00 20.80
N VAL A 106 0.53 8.34 20.45
CA VAL A 106 0.98 8.44 19.06
C VAL A 106 0.97 7.09 18.36
N SER A 107 1.41 6.01 19.01
CA SER A 107 1.35 4.66 18.41
C SER A 107 -0.08 4.19 18.16
N VAL A 108 -0.97 4.36 19.15
CA VAL A 108 -2.38 3.91 19.05
C VAL A 108 -3.17 4.75 18.05
N VAL A 109 -3.08 6.08 18.16
CA VAL A 109 -3.79 6.99 17.24
C VAL A 109 -3.19 6.92 15.85
N GLY A 110 -1.86 6.82 15.76
CA GLY A 110 -1.15 6.58 14.51
C GLY A 110 -1.62 5.29 13.86
N ALA A 111 -1.75 4.18 14.59
CA ALA A 111 -2.28 2.93 14.07
C ALA A 111 -3.73 3.05 13.55
N LEU A 112 -4.61 3.70 14.31
CA LEU A 112 -6.02 3.90 13.91
C LEU A 112 -6.15 4.78 12.67
N LEU A 113 -5.37 5.87 12.60
CA LEU A 113 -5.38 6.79 11.46
C LEU A 113 -4.67 6.20 10.25
N ALA A 114 -3.56 5.49 10.46
CA ALA A 114 -2.82 4.85 9.39
C ALA A 114 -3.66 3.74 8.75
N ALA A 115 -4.39 2.94 9.56
CA ALA A 115 -5.33 1.95 9.04
C ALA A 115 -6.43 2.59 8.17
N SER A 116 -6.94 3.76 8.55
CA SER A 116 -8.01 4.39 7.75
C SER A 116 -7.51 5.01 6.44
N THR A 117 -6.25 5.47 6.39
CA THR A 117 -5.68 6.15 5.21
C THR A 117 -4.91 5.23 4.28
N GLY A 118 -4.29 4.16 4.78
CA GLY A 118 -3.54 3.18 4.00
C GLY A 118 -2.30 3.73 3.26
N ILE A 119 -1.91 4.99 3.49
CA ILE A 119 -0.84 5.70 2.80
C ILE A 119 0.16 6.26 3.81
N VAL A 120 1.32 5.62 3.92
CA VAL A 120 2.40 5.97 4.87
C VAL A 120 2.80 7.44 4.76
N GLY A 121 3.01 7.95 3.55
CA GLY A 121 3.49 9.32 3.34
C GLY A 121 2.53 10.38 3.90
N ALA A 122 1.23 10.23 3.65
CA ALA A 122 0.22 11.16 4.13
C ALA A 122 0.12 11.12 5.66
N THR A 123 0.01 9.93 6.25
CA THR A 123 -0.14 9.77 7.70
C THR A 123 1.08 10.28 8.47
N VAL A 124 2.31 10.00 8.00
CA VAL A 124 3.54 10.47 8.64
C VAL A 124 3.64 11.99 8.59
N VAL A 125 3.26 12.63 7.48
CA VAL A 125 3.26 14.09 7.37
C VAL A 125 2.23 14.70 8.32
N THR A 126 0.99 14.20 8.31
CA THR A 126 -0.09 14.71 9.16
C THR A 126 0.25 14.53 10.65
N MET A 127 0.75 13.35 11.04
CA MET A 127 1.20 13.12 12.42
C MET A 127 2.46 13.90 12.77
N GLY A 128 3.37 14.11 11.83
CA GLY A 128 4.53 14.98 12.01
C GLY A 128 4.13 16.42 12.29
N LEU A 129 3.11 16.94 11.60
CA LEU A 129 2.63 18.31 11.81
C LEU A 129 1.87 18.49 13.12
N ILE A 130 1.12 17.48 13.56
CA ILE A 130 0.24 17.56 14.74
C ILE A 130 0.94 17.08 16.02
N ALA A 131 1.56 15.90 15.99
CA ALA A 131 2.09 15.24 17.18
C ALA A 131 3.51 15.71 17.54
N LEU A 132 4.39 15.91 16.56
CA LEU A 132 5.81 16.23 16.82
C LEU A 132 6.00 17.51 17.67
N PRO A 133 5.32 18.65 17.38
CA PRO A 133 5.47 19.85 18.20
C PRO A 133 5.06 19.62 19.65
N THR A 134 4.01 18.83 19.87
CA THR A 134 3.48 18.50 21.20
C THR A 134 4.41 17.56 21.97
N MET A 135 5.03 16.59 21.30
CA MET A 135 6.05 15.71 21.89
C MET A 135 7.28 16.48 22.34
N LEU A 136 7.79 17.39 21.50
CA LEU A 136 8.96 18.21 21.82
C LEU A 136 8.69 19.16 22.99
N LYS A 137 7.52 19.82 23.02
CA LYS A 137 7.11 20.68 24.15
C LYS A 137 7.03 19.93 25.48
N ARG A 138 6.72 18.63 25.45
CA ARG A 138 6.66 17.76 26.63
C ARG A 138 8.01 17.09 26.96
N GLY A 139 9.09 17.49 26.28
CA GLY A 139 10.45 17.05 26.60
C GLY A 139 10.84 15.67 26.05
N TYR A 140 10.12 15.15 25.04
CA TYR A 140 10.55 13.93 24.36
C TYR A 140 11.84 14.18 23.56
N ASP A 141 12.72 13.18 23.54
CA ASP A 141 13.87 13.19 22.66
C ASP A 141 13.43 13.26 21.18
N PRO A 142 13.99 14.17 20.36
CA PRO A 142 13.60 14.32 18.97
C PRO A 142 13.70 13.02 18.16
N ARG A 143 14.71 12.17 18.42
CA ARG A 143 14.89 10.90 17.69
C ARG A 143 13.77 9.93 18.02
N LEU A 144 13.40 9.85 19.30
CA LEU A 144 12.28 9.01 19.74
C LEU A 144 10.94 9.51 19.17
N ALA A 145 10.72 10.83 19.16
CA ALA A 145 9.51 11.42 18.62
C ALA A 145 9.37 11.19 17.11
N THR A 146 10.41 11.51 16.33
CA THR A 146 10.38 11.32 14.87
C THR A 146 10.35 9.84 14.49
N GLY A 147 11.10 8.99 15.20
CA GLY A 147 11.12 7.55 14.97
C GLY A 147 9.77 6.91 15.30
N GLY A 148 9.15 7.30 16.43
CA GLY A 148 7.83 6.81 16.83
C GLY A 148 6.74 7.22 15.84
N ILE A 149 6.73 8.47 15.38
CA ILE A 149 5.79 8.94 14.36
C ILE A 149 6.00 8.20 13.03
N ALA A 150 7.25 8.03 12.60
CA ALA A 150 7.55 7.31 11.36
C ALA A 150 7.12 5.83 11.45
N ALA A 151 7.40 5.16 12.57
CA ALA A 151 6.98 3.78 12.80
C ALA A 151 5.45 3.66 12.83
N ALA A 152 4.77 4.50 13.60
CA ALA A 152 3.32 4.50 13.71
C ALA A 152 2.62 4.72 12.36
N GLY A 153 3.17 5.59 11.51
CA GLY A 153 2.63 5.82 10.17
C GLY A 153 2.79 4.62 9.22
N THR A 154 3.73 3.72 9.45
CA THR A 154 3.88 2.49 8.64
C THR A 154 2.89 1.39 9.00
N LEU A 155 2.34 1.41 10.23
CA LEU A 155 1.40 0.39 10.72
C LEU A 155 0.11 0.31 9.89
N GLY A 156 -0.28 1.42 9.26
CA GLY A 156 -1.47 1.48 8.40
C GLY A 156 -1.43 0.61 7.16
N GLN A 157 -0.23 0.15 6.75
CA GLN A 157 -0.14 -0.80 5.65
C GLN A 157 -0.56 -2.21 6.06
N ILE A 158 -0.41 -2.56 7.34
CA ILE A 158 -0.60 -3.92 7.85
C ILE A 158 -1.96 -4.07 8.55
N ILE A 159 -2.44 -3.04 9.24
CA ILE A 159 -3.68 -3.13 10.03
C ILE A 159 -4.88 -2.92 9.10
N PRO A 160 -5.83 -3.88 9.02
CA PRO A 160 -7.06 -3.69 8.25
C PRO A 160 -7.94 -2.55 8.80
N PRO A 161 -8.63 -1.79 7.94
CA PRO A 161 -8.64 -1.91 6.48
C PRO A 161 -7.35 -1.41 5.83
N SER A 162 -6.82 -2.06 4.79
CA SER A 162 -5.57 -1.62 4.13
C SER A 162 -5.67 -1.74 2.61
N ILE A 163 -5.43 -0.64 1.91
CA ILE A 163 -5.38 -0.59 0.44
C ILE A 163 -4.32 -1.56 -0.09
N VAL A 164 -3.18 -1.67 0.60
CA VAL A 164 -2.10 -2.59 0.21
C VAL A 164 -2.57 -4.04 0.31
N LEU A 165 -3.28 -4.42 1.38
CA LEU A 165 -3.82 -5.76 1.54
C LEU A 165 -4.92 -6.07 0.51
N VAL A 166 -5.75 -5.09 0.13
CA VAL A 166 -6.74 -5.25 -0.95
C VAL A 166 -6.06 -5.55 -2.27
N LEU A 167 -5.05 -4.76 -2.64
CA LEU A 167 -4.30 -4.94 -3.89
C LEU A 167 -3.53 -6.27 -3.90
N LEU A 168 -2.89 -6.62 -2.79
CA LEU A 168 -2.21 -7.91 -2.65
C LEU A 168 -3.20 -9.06 -2.74
N GLY A 169 -4.39 -8.96 -2.16
CA GLY A 169 -5.42 -9.99 -2.27
C GLY A 169 -5.91 -10.23 -3.67
N ASP A 170 -6.13 -9.17 -4.44
CA ASP A 170 -6.51 -9.29 -5.85
C ASP A 170 -5.42 -9.99 -6.69
N VAL A 171 -4.16 -9.55 -6.53
CA VAL A 171 -3.02 -10.12 -7.26
C VAL A 171 -2.73 -11.55 -6.82
N MET A 172 -2.72 -11.82 -5.51
CA MET A 172 -2.46 -13.17 -4.98
C MET A 172 -3.58 -14.14 -5.32
N GLY A 173 -4.84 -13.73 -5.19
CA GLY A 173 -5.99 -14.56 -5.54
C GLY A 173 -5.96 -14.96 -7.02
N SER A 174 -5.74 -13.99 -7.91
CA SER A 174 -5.65 -14.25 -9.36
C SER A 174 -4.42 -15.08 -9.75
N ALA A 175 -3.26 -14.85 -9.11
CA ALA A 175 -2.05 -15.64 -9.34
C ALA A 175 -2.20 -17.08 -8.83
N TYR A 176 -2.81 -17.27 -7.65
CA TYR A 176 -3.06 -18.57 -7.05
C TYR A 176 -4.05 -19.40 -7.87
N GLN A 177 -5.11 -18.76 -8.38
CA GLN A 177 -6.05 -19.39 -9.29
C GLN A 177 -5.38 -19.85 -10.60
N GLN A 178 -4.55 -19.00 -11.20
CA GLN A 178 -3.79 -19.36 -12.42
C GLN A 178 -2.79 -20.50 -12.18
N ALA A 179 -2.13 -20.54 -11.03
CA ALA A 179 -1.21 -21.61 -10.67
C ALA A 179 -1.94 -22.96 -10.54
N GLN A 180 -3.10 -22.98 -9.87
CA GLN A 180 -3.93 -24.18 -9.71
C GLN A 180 -4.45 -24.72 -11.05
N LEU A 181 -4.89 -23.83 -11.94
CA LEU A 181 -5.31 -24.22 -13.30
C LEU A 181 -4.16 -24.87 -14.08
N LYS A 182 -2.93 -24.37 -13.95
CA LYS A 182 -1.73 -24.99 -14.56
C LYS A 182 -1.38 -26.36 -13.96
N MET A 183 -1.76 -26.61 -12.71
CA MET A 183 -1.59 -27.91 -12.04
C MET A 183 -2.73 -28.90 -12.35
N GLY A 184 -3.69 -28.55 -13.22
CA GLY A 184 -4.81 -29.40 -13.59
C GLY A 184 -5.97 -29.40 -12.59
N ILE A 185 -5.98 -28.46 -11.64
CA ILE A 185 -7.07 -28.25 -10.69
C ILE A 185 -8.09 -27.30 -11.34
N PHE A 186 -9.23 -27.83 -11.77
CA PHE A 186 -10.29 -27.07 -12.44
C PHE A 186 -11.32 -26.46 -11.48
N SER A 187 -11.25 -26.80 -10.19
CA SER A 187 -11.98 -26.16 -9.10
C SER A 187 -10.99 -25.45 -8.18
N PRO A 188 -10.46 -24.28 -8.59
CA PRO A 188 -9.42 -23.59 -7.84
C PRO A 188 -10.01 -22.93 -6.58
N ASP A 189 -9.32 -23.09 -5.47
CA ASP A 189 -9.59 -22.31 -4.26
C ASP A 189 -9.05 -20.89 -4.46
N THR A 190 -9.78 -19.88 -3.99
CA THR A 190 -9.32 -18.49 -4.05
C THR A 190 -8.98 -18.00 -2.66
N VAL A 191 -7.89 -17.23 -2.55
CA VAL A 191 -7.61 -16.46 -1.33
C VAL A 191 -8.31 -15.12 -1.50
N SER A 192 -9.26 -14.81 -0.61
CA SER A 192 -10.00 -13.56 -0.65
C SER A 192 -9.23 -12.45 0.07
N VAL A 193 -9.60 -11.20 -0.21
CA VAL A 193 -9.14 -10.04 0.58
C VAL A 193 -9.54 -10.19 2.06
N GLY A 194 -10.70 -10.81 2.34
CA GLY A 194 -11.16 -11.07 3.69
C GLY A 194 -10.23 -12.02 4.46
N ASP A 195 -9.70 -13.05 3.80
CA ASP A 195 -8.76 -14.00 4.42
C ASP A 195 -7.43 -13.30 4.77
N LEU A 196 -6.96 -12.41 3.90
CA LEU A 196 -5.78 -11.58 4.18
C LEU A 196 -6.03 -10.60 5.32
N PHE A 197 -7.22 -10.00 5.40
CA PHE A 197 -7.57 -9.11 6.52
C PHE A 197 -7.60 -9.88 7.84
N ALA A 198 -8.23 -11.06 7.85
CA ALA A 198 -8.27 -11.92 9.03
C ALA A 198 -6.85 -12.36 9.45
N GLY A 199 -6.01 -12.74 8.49
CA GLY A 199 -4.62 -13.15 8.73
C GLY A 199 -3.71 -12.01 9.20
N ALA A 200 -3.94 -10.78 8.73
CA ALA A 200 -3.14 -9.62 9.09
C ALA A 200 -3.50 -9.01 10.46
N LEU A 201 -4.68 -9.33 11.02
CA LEU A 201 -5.16 -8.72 12.26
C LEU A 201 -4.25 -9.02 13.45
N ILE A 202 -3.85 -10.29 13.64
CA ILE A 202 -3.03 -10.70 14.79
C ILE A 202 -1.63 -10.06 14.71
N PRO A 203 -0.86 -10.20 13.60
CA PRO A 203 0.43 -9.53 13.47
C PRO A 203 0.33 -8.00 13.57
N GLY A 204 -0.73 -7.41 12.98
CA GLY A 204 -0.97 -5.98 13.03
C GLY A 204 -1.15 -5.47 14.46
N LEU A 205 -1.97 -6.15 15.26
CA LEU A 205 -2.16 -5.81 16.67
C LEU A 205 -0.90 -6.03 17.52
N MET A 206 -0.12 -7.09 17.23
CA MET A 206 1.15 -7.35 17.92
C MET A 206 2.20 -6.28 17.65
N LEU A 207 2.17 -5.59 16.51
CA LEU A 207 3.10 -4.51 16.17
C LEU A 207 2.74 -3.16 16.82
N VAL A 208 1.50 -3.00 17.29
CA VAL A 208 1.02 -1.77 17.94
C VAL A 208 1.37 -1.74 19.43
N GLY A 209 1.41 -2.91 20.08
CA GLY A 209 1.69 -3.09 21.52
C GLY A 209 3.17 -3.29 21.82
#